data_AF-A0A9N8F4B6-F1
#
_entry.id   AF-A0A9N8F4B6-F1
#
_cell.length_a   1.000
_cell.length_b   1.000
_cell.length_c   1.000
_cell.angle_alpha   90.00
_cell.angle_beta   90.00
_cell.angle_gamma   90.00
#
_symmetry.space_group_name_H-M   'P 1'
#
loop_
_entity.id
_entity.type
_entity.pdbx_description
1 polymer ?
#
loop_
_entity_poly.entity_id
_entity_poly.type
_entity_poly.pdbx_seq_one_letter_code
_entity_poly.pdbx_strand_id
1 'polypeptide(L)'
;MVRYLWSRILLLVTSLCFSAASKSTRNGDHQAIKVLDVGGTLDADPALQISVLSCIGLFNRNESIAGAAFPVWYQYDLDWLAAIEHIQDPTYTKTWDFLVECLTTVARGRYIAYKFRPQQKLVPNIITLAGVLDAIPLTMDSNITTALLAKVTNATMVLDAEKEFDGFSAYDATKYVYENYANLTTTLCKLDPGYDFSHPHLDPPCNGHPASGSVDYVVKERLFNFYLVEGCIAHTKENALVAEMTQHDNPKTKQWPQPIAVLGYDDVHIGHSFDPWEAQTSCVKNHNMGGVCTDWATGLSFWSRKAPIQKPLVQPYTPPQVYNDSTTYIALVVGDGDNVGMMKTRNLDWTRKRVSYCRNATMPHNCFPISWTISPHLLHFAPDIVQYYFGQNTTQDFFLLPP
;
A
#
# COMPACT_ATOMS: atom_id res chain seq x y z
N MET A 1 23.31 -0.11 70.84
CA MET A 1 23.93 -1.16 70.00
C MET A 1 22.78 -2.08 69.56
N VAL A 2 22.61 -2.33 68.25
CA VAL A 2 21.42 -2.96 67.60
C VAL A 2 20.22 -2.02 67.39
N ARG A 3 20.25 -1.20 66.33
CA ARG A 3 19.09 -0.73 65.53
C ARG A 3 19.47 0.18 64.34
N TYR A 4 20.60 -0.09 63.69
CA TYR A 4 21.08 0.69 62.52
C TYR A 4 21.73 -0.24 61.48
N LEU A 5 21.01 -1.28 61.02
CA LEU A 5 21.58 -2.20 60.03
C LEU A 5 20.57 -2.91 59.10
N TRP A 6 19.40 -2.32 58.85
CA TRP A 6 18.36 -2.96 58.02
C TRP A 6 17.80 -2.09 56.87
N SER A 7 18.38 -0.93 56.60
CA SER A 7 17.90 0.00 55.55
C SER A 7 18.90 0.27 54.42
N ARG A 8 19.96 -0.54 54.28
CA ARG A 8 20.93 -0.44 53.17
C ARG A 8 21.17 -1.71 52.35
N ILE A 9 20.39 -2.78 52.58
CA ILE A 9 20.47 -4.03 51.79
C ILE A 9 19.26 -4.21 50.84
N LEU A 10 18.26 -3.32 50.89
CA LEU A 10 17.09 -3.37 50.00
C LEU A 10 17.19 -2.46 48.76
N LEU A 11 18.38 -1.89 48.50
CA LEU A 11 18.63 -0.96 47.38
C LEU A 11 19.72 -1.49 46.41
N LEU A 12 20.07 -2.77 46.50
CA LEU A 12 21.08 -3.42 45.66
C LEU A 12 20.60 -4.73 44.99
N VAL A 13 19.29 -5.05 45.09
CA VAL A 13 18.70 -6.27 44.48
C VAL A 13 17.63 -5.96 43.41
N THR A 14 17.30 -4.70 43.15
CA THR A 14 16.34 -4.29 42.10
C THR A 14 16.98 -3.60 40.88
N SER A 15 18.29 -3.70 40.71
CA SER A 15 19.03 -3.10 39.57
C SER A 15 19.75 -4.14 38.68
N LEU A 16 19.39 -5.43 38.76
CA LEU A 16 20.02 -6.50 37.98
C LEU A 16 19.05 -7.40 37.19
N CYS A 17 17.77 -7.02 37.05
CA CYS A 17 16.78 -7.79 36.27
C CYS A 17 16.28 -7.13 34.97
N PHE A 18 16.89 -6.01 34.52
CA PHE A 18 16.60 -5.42 33.19
C PHE A 18 17.88 -5.22 32.39
N SER A 19 18.67 -6.28 32.21
CA SER A 19 19.70 -6.40 31.16
C SER A 19 20.06 -7.86 30.94
N ALA A 20 19.03 -8.69 30.79
CA ALA A 20 19.09 -9.89 29.98
C ALA A 20 17.97 -9.76 28.95
N ALA A 21 18.08 -8.73 28.10
CA ALA A 21 17.55 -8.86 26.75
C ALA A 21 18.19 -10.14 26.24
N SER A 22 17.40 -11.20 26.14
CA SER A 22 17.87 -12.40 25.49
C SER A 22 18.43 -11.91 24.16
N LYS A 23 19.73 -12.09 23.96
CA LYS A 23 20.23 -12.44 22.63
C LYS A 23 19.55 -13.77 22.29
N SER A 24 18.24 -13.70 22.01
CA SER A 24 17.62 -14.56 21.06
C SER A 24 18.35 -14.19 19.79
N THR A 25 19.43 -14.94 19.54
CA THR A 25 19.82 -15.27 18.19
C THR A 25 18.54 -15.72 17.50
N ARG A 26 17.82 -14.79 16.87
CA ARG A 26 16.83 -15.10 15.84
C ARG A 26 17.60 -15.63 14.63
N ASN A 27 18.25 -16.77 14.81
CA ASN A 27 18.55 -17.72 13.76
C ASN A 27 17.35 -18.68 13.66
N GLY A 28 16.14 -18.13 13.71
CA GLY A 28 14.94 -18.84 13.29
C GLY A 28 14.74 -18.45 11.84
N ASP A 29 14.99 -19.39 10.92
CA ASP A 29 14.72 -19.35 9.49
C ASP A 29 13.99 -18.07 9.03
N HIS A 30 14.74 -16.99 8.82
CA HIS A 30 14.25 -15.96 7.93
C HIS A 30 14.25 -16.62 6.56
N GLN A 31 13.11 -17.17 6.14
CA GLN A 31 12.90 -17.49 4.73
C GLN A 31 13.38 -16.26 3.95
N ALA A 32 14.38 -16.47 3.09
CA ALA A 32 15.06 -15.39 2.41
C ALA A 32 14.04 -14.49 1.73
N ILE A 33 14.03 -13.20 2.09
CA ILE A 33 13.17 -12.20 1.45
C ILE A 33 13.62 -12.13 -0.02
N LYS A 34 12.71 -12.44 -0.93
CA LYS A 34 12.96 -12.35 -2.36
C LYS A 34 12.82 -10.90 -2.78
N VAL A 35 13.92 -10.27 -3.17
CA VAL A 35 13.92 -8.86 -3.59
C VAL A 35 13.89 -8.78 -5.12
N LEU A 36 12.94 -8.02 -5.67
CA LEU A 36 12.71 -7.90 -7.11
C LEU A 36 12.97 -6.46 -7.54
N ASP A 37 13.85 -6.28 -8.53
CA ASP A 37 14.08 -4.98 -9.16
C ASP A 37 12.95 -4.69 -10.17
N VAL A 38 12.00 -3.86 -9.77
CA VAL A 38 10.85 -3.46 -10.60
C VAL A 38 11.15 -2.17 -11.35
N GLY A 39 11.67 -1.16 -10.66
CA GLY A 39 11.91 0.16 -11.25
C GLY A 39 13.15 0.28 -12.14
N GLY A 40 14.05 -0.70 -12.11
CA GLY A 40 15.15 -0.82 -13.07
C GLY A 40 14.80 -1.79 -14.20
N THR A 41 14.76 -3.08 -13.87
CA THR A 41 14.65 -4.17 -14.86
C THR A 41 13.30 -4.22 -15.57
N LEU A 42 12.21 -3.74 -14.95
CA LEU A 42 10.84 -3.91 -15.48
C LEU A 42 10.18 -2.59 -15.92
N ASP A 43 10.80 -1.44 -15.70
CA ASP A 43 10.21 -0.11 -15.97
C ASP A 43 9.62 0.02 -17.39
N ALA A 44 10.29 -0.57 -18.37
CA ALA A 44 9.87 -0.53 -19.78
C ALA A 44 8.77 -1.54 -20.18
N ASP A 45 8.35 -2.45 -19.28
CA ASP A 45 7.35 -3.48 -19.56
C ASP A 45 6.24 -3.54 -18.48
N PRO A 46 5.20 -2.68 -18.60
CA PRO A 46 4.12 -2.62 -17.62
C PRO A 46 3.35 -3.93 -17.45
N ALA A 47 3.26 -4.74 -18.51
CA ALA A 47 2.54 -6.00 -18.45
C ALA A 47 3.31 -7.02 -17.61
N LEU A 48 4.64 -7.07 -17.77
CA LEU A 48 5.51 -7.89 -16.93
C LEU A 48 5.53 -7.37 -15.48
N GLN A 49 5.52 -6.06 -15.26
CA GLN A 49 5.38 -5.49 -13.91
C GLN A 49 4.09 -5.96 -13.22
N ILE A 50 2.94 -5.89 -13.89
CA ILE A 50 1.65 -6.36 -13.33
C ILE A 50 1.75 -7.84 -12.93
N SER A 51 2.39 -8.66 -13.77
CA SER A 51 2.59 -10.10 -13.52
C SER A 51 3.43 -10.32 -12.26
N VAL A 52 4.55 -9.59 -12.13
CA VAL A 52 5.48 -9.68 -11.00
C VAL A 52 4.85 -9.16 -9.71
N LEU A 53 4.17 -8.01 -9.75
CA LEU A 53 3.52 -7.42 -8.58
C LEU A 53 2.35 -8.29 -8.09
N SER A 54 1.56 -8.86 -9.01
CA SER A 54 0.54 -9.84 -8.66
C SER A 54 1.15 -11.05 -7.95
N CYS A 55 2.29 -11.54 -8.45
CA CYS A 55 3.05 -12.61 -7.80
C CYS A 55 3.54 -12.23 -6.40
N ILE A 56 4.11 -11.04 -6.24
CA ILE A 56 4.52 -10.52 -4.93
C ILE A 56 3.34 -10.51 -3.96
N GLY A 57 2.16 -10.07 -4.42
CA GLY A 57 0.92 -10.12 -3.65
C GLY A 57 0.53 -11.54 -3.20
N LEU A 58 0.61 -12.53 -4.10
CA LEU A 58 0.33 -13.93 -3.79
C LEU A 58 1.35 -14.54 -2.81
N PHE A 59 2.65 -14.24 -2.97
CA PHE A 59 3.70 -14.65 -2.02
C PHE A 59 3.42 -14.11 -0.61
N ASN A 60 3.14 -12.81 -0.52
CA ASN A 60 2.95 -12.13 0.76
C ASN A 60 1.58 -12.37 1.39
N ARG A 61 0.66 -13.07 0.70
CA ARG A 61 -0.64 -13.46 1.29
C ARG A 61 -0.47 -14.52 2.36
N ASN A 62 0.45 -15.46 2.17
CA ASN A 62 0.75 -16.47 3.18
C ASN A 62 2.23 -16.84 3.13
N GLU A 63 3.02 -16.15 3.95
CA GLU A 63 4.46 -16.36 4.02
C GLU A 63 4.85 -17.79 4.40
N SER A 64 4.00 -18.52 5.14
CA SER A 64 4.31 -19.90 5.51
C SER A 64 4.41 -20.84 4.30
N ILE A 65 3.89 -20.45 3.13
CA ILE A 65 3.94 -21.25 1.90
C ILE A 65 5.22 -20.99 1.12
N ALA A 66 5.60 -19.73 0.91
CA ALA A 66 6.63 -19.38 -0.08
C ALA A 66 7.64 -18.29 0.37
N GLY A 67 7.54 -17.87 1.62
CA GLY A 67 8.29 -16.73 2.17
C GLY A 67 7.71 -15.38 1.73
N ALA A 68 8.53 -14.35 1.89
CA ALA A 68 8.16 -12.99 1.56
C ALA A 68 8.86 -12.51 0.29
N ALA A 69 8.18 -11.64 -0.47
CA ALA A 69 8.73 -10.98 -1.64
C ALA A 69 8.60 -9.47 -1.52
N PHE A 70 9.59 -8.72 -1.99
CA PHE A 70 9.63 -7.27 -1.85
C PHE A 70 10.00 -6.61 -3.19
N PRO A 71 9.17 -5.67 -3.70
CA PRO A 71 9.51 -4.91 -4.90
C PRO A 71 10.38 -3.72 -4.54
N VAL A 72 11.44 -3.51 -5.33
CA VAL A 72 12.26 -2.29 -5.30
C VAL A 72 11.95 -1.50 -6.56
N TRP A 73 11.37 -0.32 -6.39
CA TRP A 73 11.11 0.64 -7.47
C TRP A 73 12.15 1.74 -7.48
N TYR A 74 12.51 2.22 -6.30
CA TYR A 74 13.36 3.38 -6.12
C TYR A 74 14.21 3.23 -4.85
N GLN A 75 15.17 4.13 -4.69
CA GLN A 75 16.09 4.11 -3.55
C GLN A 75 15.37 4.10 -2.19
N TYR A 76 14.21 4.76 -2.05
CA TYR A 76 13.45 4.73 -0.80
C TYR A 76 13.00 3.32 -0.37
N ASP A 77 12.80 2.39 -1.31
CA ASP A 77 12.46 1.01 -0.97
C ASP A 77 13.63 0.28 -0.30
N LEU A 78 14.85 0.52 -0.81
CA LEU A 78 16.08 0.03 -0.19
C LEU A 78 16.33 0.68 1.17
N ASP A 79 16.05 1.97 1.30
CA ASP A 79 16.15 2.69 2.56
C ASP A 79 15.21 2.12 3.63
N TRP A 80 13.99 1.73 3.26
CA TRP A 80 13.05 1.08 4.18
C TRP A 80 13.48 -0.35 4.54
N LEU A 81 13.95 -1.14 3.57
CA LEU A 81 14.54 -2.45 3.86
C LEU A 81 15.72 -2.34 4.82
N ALA A 82 16.61 -1.37 4.62
CA ALA A 82 17.74 -1.15 5.50
C ALA A 82 17.31 -0.69 6.90
N ALA A 83 16.33 0.20 6.98
CA ALA A 83 15.85 0.76 8.25
C ALA A 83 15.08 -0.26 9.10
N ILE A 84 14.24 -1.09 8.47
CA ILE A 84 13.29 -1.97 9.17
C ILE A 84 13.74 -3.43 9.19
N GLU A 85 14.23 -3.95 8.06
CA GLU A 85 14.65 -5.35 7.91
C GLU A 85 16.17 -5.53 8.02
N HIS A 86 16.92 -4.42 8.13
CA HIS A 86 18.38 -4.41 8.22
C HIS A 86 19.10 -5.01 7.01
N ILE A 87 18.51 -4.85 5.82
CA ILE A 87 19.05 -5.31 4.53
C ILE A 87 19.52 -4.09 3.72
N GLN A 88 20.84 -3.92 3.55
CA GLN A 88 21.43 -2.78 2.82
C GLN A 88 21.71 -3.10 1.34
N ASP A 89 22.24 -4.28 1.06
CA ASP A 89 22.62 -4.72 -0.28
C ASP A 89 21.90 -6.02 -0.63
N PRO A 90 20.58 -5.96 -0.94
CA PRO A 90 19.84 -7.17 -1.25
C PRO A 90 20.35 -7.82 -2.53
N THR A 91 20.39 -9.15 -2.56
CA THR A 91 20.56 -9.89 -3.80
C THR A 91 19.23 -9.93 -4.54
N TYR A 92 19.21 -9.39 -5.76
CA TYR A 92 18.01 -9.44 -6.60
C TYR A 92 17.72 -10.85 -7.09
N THR A 93 16.47 -11.27 -6.88
CA THR A 93 15.94 -12.49 -7.48
C THR A 93 15.67 -12.23 -8.95
N LYS A 94 16.10 -13.13 -9.83
CA LYS A 94 15.81 -13.02 -11.26
C LYS A 94 14.31 -13.10 -11.48
N THR A 95 13.75 -12.09 -12.15
CA THR A 95 12.31 -11.98 -12.45
C THR A 95 11.73 -13.27 -13.00
N TRP A 96 12.45 -13.93 -13.90
CA TRP A 96 12.01 -15.15 -14.53
C TRP A 96 11.88 -16.34 -13.56
N ASP A 97 12.91 -16.55 -12.75
CA ASP A 97 12.92 -17.64 -11.76
C ASP A 97 11.82 -17.40 -10.71
N PHE A 98 11.60 -16.14 -10.34
CA PHE A 98 10.51 -15.74 -9.45
C PHE A 98 9.12 -16.02 -10.04
N LEU A 99 8.87 -15.71 -11.31
CA LEU A 99 7.58 -16.00 -11.95
C LEU A 99 7.33 -17.50 -12.11
N VAL A 100 8.36 -18.30 -12.45
CA VAL A 100 8.25 -19.76 -12.50
C VAL A 100 7.90 -20.33 -11.12
N GLU A 101 8.60 -19.87 -10.07
CA GLU A 101 8.33 -20.28 -8.70
C GLU A 101 6.92 -19.85 -8.28
N CYS A 102 6.53 -18.61 -8.55
CA CYS A 102 5.20 -18.09 -8.26
C CYS A 102 4.09 -18.92 -8.90
N LEU A 103 4.21 -19.17 -10.21
CA LEU A 103 3.22 -19.93 -10.95
C LEU A 103 3.13 -21.36 -10.43
N THR A 104 4.25 -21.96 -10.04
CA THR A 104 4.28 -23.34 -9.53
C THR A 104 3.77 -23.46 -8.09
N THR A 105 4.11 -22.51 -7.22
CA THR A 105 3.91 -22.61 -5.76
C THR A 105 2.62 -21.93 -5.31
N VAL A 106 2.57 -20.60 -5.34
CA VAL A 106 1.48 -19.81 -4.74
C VAL A 106 0.27 -19.71 -5.67
N ALA A 107 0.47 -19.63 -6.99
CA ALA A 107 -0.61 -19.64 -7.97
C ALA A 107 -1.05 -21.06 -8.36
N ARG A 108 -0.29 -22.10 -7.99
CA ARG A 108 -0.64 -23.53 -8.21
C ARG A 108 -1.01 -23.85 -9.67
N GLY A 109 -0.25 -23.29 -10.60
CA GLY A 109 -0.42 -23.39 -12.04
C GLY A 109 -1.43 -22.42 -12.64
N ARG A 110 -2.17 -21.64 -11.84
CA ARG A 110 -3.30 -20.83 -12.32
C ARG A 110 -2.83 -19.51 -12.90
N TYR A 111 -3.29 -19.19 -14.12
CA TYR A 111 -3.01 -17.91 -14.77
C TYR A 111 -4.22 -17.35 -15.50
N ILE A 112 -4.22 -16.03 -15.70
CA ILE A 112 -5.20 -15.29 -16.50
C ILE A 112 -4.49 -14.84 -17.77
N ALA A 113 -4.97 -15.27 -18.93
CA ALA A 113 -4.46 -14.80 -20.22
C ALA A 113 -5.15 -13.49 -20.59
N TYR A 114 -4.38 -12.50 -21.05
CA TYR A 114 -4.92 -11.24 -21.56
C TYR A 114 -3.97 -10.60 -22.59
N LYS A 115 -4.43 -9.57 -23.30
CA LYS A 115 -3.58 -8.73 -24.16
C LYS A 115 -3.49 -7.34 -23.58
N PHE A 116 -2.28 -6.88 -23.27
CA PHE A 116 -2.11 -5.65 -22.48
C PHE A 116 -2.63 -4.43 -23.22
N ARG A 117 -2.23 -4.21 -24.48
CA ARG A 117 -2.61 -2.96 -25.19
C ARG A 117 -4.10 -2.88 -25.52
N PRO A 118 -4.74 -3.91 -26.10
CA PRO A 118 -6.18 -3.86 -26.38
C PRO A 118 -7.04 -3.81 -25.12
N GLN A 119 -6.56 -4.36 -24.00
CA GLN A 119 -7.31 -4.46 -22.74
C GLN A 119 -6.76 -3.55 -21.65
N GLN A 120 -5.97 -2.52 -21.99
CA GLN A 120 -5.29 -1.68 -21.00
C GLN A 120 -6.30 -1.05 -20.03
N LYS A 121 -7.42 -0.52 -20.57
CA LYS A 121 -8.54 0.03 -19.78
C LYS A 121 -9.20 -0.99 -18.82
N LEU A 122 -9.02 -2.30 -19.03
CA LEU A 122 -9.62 -3.38 -18.24
C LEU A 122 -8.64 -3.96 -17.19
N VAL A 123 -7.38 -3.54 -17.22
CA VAL A 123 -6.32 -4.04 -16.31
C VAL A 123 -6.72 -3.99 -14.83
N PRO A 124 -7.40 -2.93 -14.31
CA PRO A 124 -7.82 -2.92 -12.91
C PRO A 124 -8.71 -4.12 -12.53
N ASN A 125 -9.64 -4.49 -13.42
CA ASN A 125 -10.52 -5.64 -13.21
C ASN A 125 -9.76 -6.98 -13.35
N ILE A 126 -8.79 -7.06 -14.26
CA ILE A 126 -7.91 -8.24 -14.39
C ILE A 126 -7.07 -8.45 -13.11
N ILE A 127 -6.58 -7.37 -12.50
CA ILE A 127 -5.85 -7.44 -11.21
C ILE A 127 -6.78 -7.89 -10.08
N THR A 128 -8.02 -7.43 -10.05
CA THR A 128 -9.05 -7.94 -9.10
C THR A 128 -9.20 -9.45 -9.24
N LEU A 129 -9.32 -9.92 -10.47
CA LEU A 129 -9.46 -11.34 -10.80
C LEU A 129 -8.23 -12.16 -10.39
N ALA A 130 -7.02 -11.62 -10.55
CA ALA A 130 -5.79 -12.24 -10.06
C ALA A 130 -5.85 -12.53 -8.56
N GLY A 131 -6.34 -11.56 -7.78
CA GLY A 131 -6.55 -11.69 -6.34
C GLY A 131 -7.55 -12.79 -5.98
N VAL A 132 -8.75 -12.76 -6.55
CA VAL A 132 -9.83 -13.68 -6.16
C VAL A 132 -9.68 -15.09 -6.75
N LEU A 133 -9.03 -15.23 -7.90
CA LEU A 133 -8.79 -16.52 -8.58
C LEU A 133 -7.46 -17.17 -8.18
N ASP A 134 -6.68 -16.55 -7.29
CA ASP A 134 -5.33 -16.98 -6.90
C ASP A 134 -4.44 -17.25 -8.14
N ALA A 135 -4.42 -16.31 -9.08
CA ALA A 135 -3.83 -16.49 -10.41
C ALA A 135 -2.92 -15.31 -10.80
N ILE A 136 -2.03 -15.56 -11.75
CA ILE A 136 -1.12 -14.53 -12.29
C ILE A 136 -1.66 -14.02 -13.63
N PRO A 137 -1.86 -12.71 -13.83
CA PRO A 137 -2.09 -12.15 -15.15
C PRO A 137 -0.85 -12.31 -16.01
N LEU A 138 -0.97 -12.93 -17.18
CA LEU A 138 0.11 -13.10 -18.14
C LEU A 138 -0.31 -12.52 -19.49
N THR A 139 0.45 -11.56 -19.99
CA THR A 139 0.19 -10.98 -21.31
C THR A 139 0.57 -11.95 -22.42
N MET A 140 -0.36 -12.21 -23.33
CA MET A 140 -0.13 -13.10 -24.49
C MET A 140 0.59 -12.37 -25.65
N ASP A 141 0.86 -11.07 -25.49
CA ASP A 141 1.56 -10.25 -26.50
C ASP A 141 3.09 -10.45 -26.47
N SER A 142 3.61 -11.23 -25.51
CA SER A 142 5.04 -11.42 -25.32
C SER A 142 5.47 -12.89 -25.49
N ASN A 143 6.65 -13.09 -26.10
CA ASN A 143 7.30 -14.41 -26.14
C ASN A 143 7.67 -14.94 -24.74
N ILE A 144 7.73 -14.03 -23.75
CA ILE A 144 8.03 -14.31 -22.36
C ILE A 144 6.96 -15.24 -21.78
N THR A 145 5.67 -15.01 -22.05
CA THR A 145 4.60 -15.88 -21.53
C THR A 145 4.70 -17.31 -22.06
N THR A 146 4.94 -17.49 -23.35
CA THR A 146 5.12 -18.82 -23.95
C THR A 146 6.29 -19.58 -23.32
N ALA A 147 7.43 -18.92 -23.12
CA ALA A 147 8.58 -19.53 -22.46
C ALA A 147 8.29 -19.88 -20.98
N LEU A 148 7.39 -19.14 -20.32
CA LEU A 148 7.09 -19.29 -18.89
C LEU A 148 6.24 -20.54 -18.71
N LEU A 149 5.18 -20.62 -19.52
CA LEU A 149 4.27 -21.76 -19.55
C LEU A 149 4.98 -23.05 -19.94
N ALA A 150 5.99 -22.98 -20.83
CA ALA A 150 6.81 -24.14 -21.18
C ALA A 150 7.62 -24.71 -20.00
N LYS A 151 7.86 -23.94 -18.93
CA LYS A 151 8.58 -24.38 -17.73
C LYS A 151 7.66 -24.90 -16.63
N VAL A 152 6.36 -24.72 -16.74
CA VAL A 152 5.39 -25.12 -15.70
C VAL A 152 4.44 -26.20 -16.24
N THR A 153 4.69 -27.44 -15.80
CA THR A 153 4.01 -28.64 -16.33
C THR A 153 2.50 -28.73 -16.06
N ASN A 154 1.98 -27.98 -15.08
CA ASN A 154 0.59 -27.98 -14.66
C ASN A 154 -0.10 -26.61 -14.83
N ALA A 155 0.42 -25.77 -15.74
CA ALA A 155 -0.17 -24.48 -16.00
C ALA A 155 -1.61 -24.63 -16.54
N THR A 156 -2.55 -23.93 -15.90
CA THR A 156 -3.98 -23.96 -16.20
C THR A 156 -4.48 -22.53 -16.36
N MET A 157 -5.00 -22.22 -17.54
CA MET A 157 -5.69 -20.96 -17.78
C MET A 157 -7.03 -20.98 -17.04
N VAL A 158 -7.18 -20.13 -16.03
CA VAL A 158 -8.43 -20.05 -15.26
C VAL A 158 -9.39 -18.99 -15.80
N LEU A 159 -8.86 -18.05 -16.59
CA LEU A 159 -9.65 -17.07 -17.33
C LEU A 159 -8.91 -16.68 -18.61
N ASP A 160 -9.64 -16.65 -19.71
CA ASP A 160 -9.23 -16.03 -20.96
C ASP A 160 -9.91 -14.67 -21.03
N ALA A 161 -9.21 -13.61 -20.60
CA ALA A 161 -9.78 -12.28 -20.53
C ALA A 161 -10.06 -11.69 -21.92
N GLU A 162 -9.33 -12.09 -22.96
CA GLU A 162 -9.61 -11.63 -24.33
C GLU A 162 -10.98 -12.14 -24.79
N LYS A 163 -11.26 -13.41 -24.53
CA LYS A 163 -12.56 -14.00 -24.87
C LYS A 163 -13.68 -13.53 -23.95
N GLU A 164 -13.45 -13.49 -22.64
CA GLU A 164 -14.50 -13.15 -21.66
C GLU A 164 -14.91 -11.68 -21.76
N PHE A 165 -13.95 -10.79 -22.05
CA PHE A 165 -14.19 -9.34 -22.14
C PHE A 165 -14.19 -8.83 -23.57
N ASP A 166 -14.51 -9.69 -24.55
CA ASP A 166 -14.60 -9.28 -25.95
C ASP A 166 -15.66 -8.18 -26.11
N GLY A 167 -15.24 -7.05 -26.69
CA GLY A 167 -16.06 -5.86 -26.86
C GLY A 167 -16.43 -5.10 -25.58
N PHE A 168 -15.89 -5.45 -24.41
CA PHE A 168 -16.22 -4.77 -23.17
C PHE A 168 -15.57 -3.38 -23.07
N SER A 169 -16.33 -2.40 -22.58
CA SER A 169 -15.78 -1.18 -22.02
C SER A 169 -15.28 -1.38 -20.59
N ALA A 170 -14.56 -0.40 -20.02
CA ALA A 170 -14.17 -0.41 -18.60
C ALA A 170 -15.39 -0.54 -17.67
N TYR A 171 -16.50 0.10 -18.04
CA TYR A 171 -17.79 -0.04 -17.36
C TYR A 171 -18.31 -1.48 -17.40
N ASP A 172 -18.31 -2.12 -18.59
CA ASP A 172 -18.86 -3.47 -18.75
C ASP A 172 -18.03 -4.50 -17.98
N ALA A 173 -16.70 -4.40 -18.03
CA ALA A 173 -15.80 -5.26 -17.25
C ALA A 173 -15.95 -5.02 -15.74
N THR A 174 -16.04 -3.77 -15.30
CA THR A 174 -16.26 -3.46 -13.87
C THR A 174 -17.58 -4.02 -13.38
N LYS A 175 -18.66 -3.83 -14.15
CA LYS A 175 -19.98 -4.38 -13.82
C LYS A 175 -19.94 -5.91 -13.78
N TYR A 176 -19.35 -6.56 -14.78
CA TYR A 176 -19.23 -8.02 -14.82
C TYR A 176 -18.46 -8.55 -13.61
N VAL A 177 -17.29 -7.98 -13.29
CA VAL A 177 -16.48 -8.45 -12.16
C VAL A 177 -17.19 -8.17 -10.83
N TYR A 178 -17.90 -7.04 -10.72
CA TYR A 178 -18.73 -6.75 -9.55
C TYR A 178 -19.87 -7.76 -9.38
N GLU A 179 -20.59 -8.09 -10.45
CA GLU A 179 -21.71 -9.03 -10.41
C GLU A 179 -21.30 -10.45 -10.05
N ASN A 180 -20.09 -10.87 -10.46
CA ASN A 180 -19.64 -12.27 -10.32
C ASN A 180 -18.65 -12.51 -9.17
N TYR A 181 -17.90 -11.49 -8.74
CA TYR A 181 -16.76 -11.66 -7.84
C TYR A 181 -16.68 -10.67 -6.67
N ALA A 182 -17.55 -9.66 -6.58
CA ALA A 182 -17.46 -8.67 -5.49
C ALA A 182 -17.60 -9.28 -4.09
N ASN A 183 -18.33 -10.38 -3.94
CA ASN A 183 -18.47 -11.10 -2.67
C ASN A 183 -17.17 -11.82 -2.22
N LEU A 184 -16.17 -11.90 -3.10
CA LEU A 184 -14.85 -12.48 -2.82
C LEU A 184 -13.77 -11.41 -2.55
N THR A 185 -14.13 -10.14 -2.60
CA THR A 185 -13.22 -9.02 -2.32
C THR A 185 -13.45 -8.42 -0.94
N THR A 186 -12.49 -7.63 -0.45
CA THR A 186 -12.48 -7.13 0.93
C THR A 186 -12.75 -5.63 1.08
N THR A 187 -12.39 -4.81 0.08
CA THR A 187 -12.74 -3.39 -0.03
C THR A 187 -12.52 -2.91 -1.47
N LEU A 188 -12.56 -1.59 -1.71
CA LEU A 188 -12.33 -0.95 -3.00
C LEU A 188 -10.88 -0.48 -3.21
N CYS A 189 -10.46 -0.45 -4.47
CA CYS A 189 -9.25 0.22 -4.93
C CYS A 189 -9.49 0.90 -6.28
N LYS A 190 -8.85 2.04 -6.52
CA LYS A 190 -8.80 2.72 -7.82
C LYS A 190 -7.36 2.86 -8.29
N LEU A 191 -6.99 2.13 -9.34
CA LEU A 191 -5.68 2.26 -9.99
C LEU A 191 -5.86 2.68 -11.44
N ASP A 192 -5.29 3.81 -11.82
CA ASP A 192 -5.30 4.29 -13.20
C ASP A 192 -4.62 3.26 -14.13
N PRO A 193 -5.32 2.74 -15.16
CA PRO A 193 -4.70 1.90 -16.18
C PRO A 193 -3.68 2.63 -17.08
N GLY A 194 -3.45 3.93 -16.89
CA GLY A 194 -2.53 4.76 -17.66
C GLY A 194 -3.27 5.70 -18.62
N TYR A 195 -4.34 6.33 -18.13
CA TYR A 195 -5.03 7.39 -18.82
C TYR A 195 -4.15 8.64 -18.89
N ASP A 196 -4.14 9.28 -20.05
CA ASP A 196 -3.47 10.56 -20.25
C ASP A 196 -4.48 11.70 -20.09
N PHE A 197 -4.47 12.31 -18.91
CA PHE A 197 -5.29 13.46 -18.56
C PHE A 197 -4.63 14.82 -18.89
N SER A 198 -3.53 14.84 -19.67
CA SER A 198 -2.90 16.10 -20.10
C SER A 198 -3.84 17.02 -20.88
N HIS A 199 -4.96 16.47 -21.38
CA HIS A 199 -6.02 17.19 -22.06
C HIS A 199 -7.38 16.86 -21.43
N PRO A 200 -8.26 17.84 -21.20
CA PRO A 200 -9.54 17.65 -20.50
C PRO A 200 -10.58 16.94 -21.39
N HIS A 201 -10.40 15.63 -21.57
CA HIS A 201 -11.31 14.78 -22.32
C HIS A 201 -12.08 13.84 -21.38
N LEU A 202 -13.37 13.66 -21.63
CA LEU A 202 -14.20 12.67 -20.94
C LEU A 202 -13.92 11.23 -21.41
N ASP A 203 -13.14 11.06 -22.49
CA ASP A 203 -12.55 9.78 -22.91
C ASP A 203 -11.06 9.99 -23.21
N PRO A 204 -10.22 10.10 -22.16
CA PRO A 204 -8.80 10.27 -22.33
C PRO A 204 -8.19 9.01 -22.98
N PRO A 205 -7.14 9.18 -23.81
CA PRO A 205 -6.43 8.03 -24.35
C PRO A 205 -5.76 7.27 -23.20
N CYS A 206 -5.81 5.94 -23.26
CA CYS A 206 -5.18 5.05 -22.28
C CYS A 206 -3.92 4.45 -22.90
N ASN A 207 -2.86 5.24 -22.97
CA ASN A 207 -1.59 4.89 -23.60
C ASN A 207 -0.38 5.06 -22.67
N GLY A 208 -0.60 5.63 -21.49
CA GLY A 208 0.41 5.86 -20.45
C GLY A 208 0.80 4.60 -19.69
N HIS A 209 1.56 4.80 -18.62
CA HIS A 209 1.99 3.75 -17.71
C HIS A 209 0.94 3.57 -16.60
N PRO A 210 0.44 2.35 -16.32
CA PRO A 210 -0.50 2.13 -15.23
C PRO A 210 0.06 2.48 -13.85
N ALA A 211 -0.79 3.02 -12.99
CA ALA A 211 -0.52 3.21 -11.57
C ALA A 211 -0.45 1.83 -10.89
N SER A 212 0.77 1.35 -10.67
CA SER A 212 1.02 -0.06 -10.32
C SER A 212 1.62 -0.26 -8.93
N GLY A 213 1.88 0.81 -8.18
CA GLY A 213 2.59 0.76 -6.90
C GLY A 213 1.94 -0.17 -5.87
N SER A 214 0.61 -0.26 -5.83
CA SER A 214 -0.14 -1.09 -4.88
C SER A 214 -0.80 -2.34 -5.48
N VAL A 215 -0.43 -2.74 -6.71
CA VAL A 215 -0.95 -3.97 -7.34
C VAL A 215 -0.72 -5.21 -6.48
N ASP A 216 0.45 -5.29 -5.85
CA ASP A 216 0.79 -6.38 -4.93
C ASP A 216 -0.19 -6.47 -3.76
N TYR A 217 -0.58 -5.34 -3.18
CA TYR A 217 -1.54 -5.29 -2.08
C TYR A 217 -2.98 -5.56 -2.53
N VAL A 218 -3.38 -5.05 -3.70
CA VAL A 218 -4.67 -5.39 -4.34
C VAL A 218 -4.81 -6.89 -4.45
N VAL A 219 -3.78 -7.56 -4.96
CA VAL A 219 -3.78 -9.02 -5.09
C VAL A 219 -3.76 -9.66 -3.71
N LYS A 220 -2.84 -9.31 -2.80
CA LYS A 220 -2.73 -9.91 -1.46
C LYS A 220 -4.08 -9.93 -0.72
N GLU A 221 -4.72 -8.77 -0.60
CA GLU A 221 -5.94 -8.58 0.21
C GLU A 221 -7.24 -8.80 -0.58
N ARG A 222 -7.15 -9.14 -1.88
CA ARG A 222 -8.31 -9.30 -2.77
C ARG A 222 -9.16 -8.03 -2.80
N LEU A 223 -8.56 -6.90 -3.15
CA LEU A 223 -9.30 -5.65 -3.29
C LEU A 223 -10.07 -5.66 -4.62
N PHE A 224 -11.26 -5.05 -4.62
CA PHE A 224 -12.01 -4.77 -5.84
C PHE A 224 -11.42 -3.52 -6.50
N ASN A 225 -10.54 -3.73 -7.46
CA ASN A 225 -9.85 -2.69 -8.21
C ASN A 225 -10.60 -2.35 -9.52
N PHE A 226 -10.86 -1.06 -9.72
CA PHE A 226 -11.55 -0.55 -10.90
C PHE A 226 -11.04 0.85 -11.23
N TYR A 227 -11.29 1.30 -12.45
CA TYR A 227 -11.08 2.72 -12.79
C TYR A 227 -12.10 3.14 -13.83
N LEU A 228 -12.97 4.06 -13.44
CA LEU A 228 -14.09 4.56 -14.22
C LEU A 228 -13.98 6.08 -14.26
N VAL A 229 -13.69 6.64 -15.44
CA VAL A 229 -13.42 8.07 -15.66
C VAL A 229 -14.62 8.92 -15.24
N GLU A 230 -15.83 8.44 -15.46
CA GLU A 230 -17.06 9.12 -15.10
C GLU A 230 -17.66 8.61 -13.77
N GLY A 231 -16.92 7.78 -13.02
CA GLY A 231 -17.40 7.10 -11.82
C GLY A 231 -17.85 8.03 -10.69
N CYS A 232 -17.33 9.26 -10.64
CA CYS A 232 -17.71 10.27 -9.64
C CYS A 232 -18.53 11.44 -10.22
N ILE A 233 -18.84 11.40 -11.52
CA ILE A 233 -19.70 12.41 -12.16
C ILE A 233 -21.15 12.00 -11.93
N ALA A 234 -21.89 12.79 -11.16
CA ALA A 234 -23.30 12.51 -10.87
C ALA A 234 -24.12 12.28 -12.15
N HIS A 235 -25.07 11.34 -12.08
CA HIS A 235 -26.01 10.99 -13.15
C HIS A 235 -25.42 10.26 -14.38
N THR A 236 -24.14 9.87 -14.37
CA THR A 236 -23.58 8.96 -15.37
C THR A 236 -23.89 7.50 -15.03
N LYS A 237 -23.80 6.61 -16.02
CA LYS A 237 -23.96 5.16 -15.78
C LYS A 237 -22.86 4.60 -14.87
N GLU A 238 -21.65 5.15 -14.97
CA GLU A 238 -20.50 4.76 -14.16
C GLU A 238 -20.71 5.16 -12.71
N ASN A 239 -21.19 6.37 -12.46
CA ASN A 239 -21.54 6.81 -11.12
C ASN A 239 -22.69 6.02 -10.50
N ALA A 240 -23.71 5.65 -11.29
CA ALA A 240 -24.77 4.78 -10.80
C ALA A 240 -24.22 3.41 -10.35
N LEU A 241 -23.25 2.85 -11.07
CA LEU A 241 -22.58 1.61 -10.68
C LEU A 241 -21.74 1.80 -9.42
N VAL A 242 -20.95 2.88 -9.31
CA VAL A 242 -20.17 3.16 -8.08
C VAL A 242 -21.10 3.34 -6.86
N ALA A 243 -22.21 4.05 -7.02
CA ALA A 243 -23.23 4.20 -5.97
C ALA A 243 -23.85 2.86 -5.56
N GLU A 244 -24.09 1.96 -6.53
CA GLU A 244 -24.58 0.61 -6.24
C GLU A 244 -23.55 -0.21 -5.46
N MET A 245 -22.31 -0.28 -5.95
CA MET A 245 -21.21 -1.04 -5.32
C MET A 245 -20.98 -0.63 -3.87
N THR A 246 -21.12 0.66 -3.59
CA THR A 246 -20.78 1.25 -2.29
C THR A 246 -21.95 1.29 -1.32
N GLN A 247 -23.17 0.92 -1.72
CA GLN A 247 -24.33 0.98 -0.83
C GLN A 247 -24.13 0.08 0.42
N HIS A 248 -24.33 0.65 1.62
CA HIS A 248 -24.06 0.01 2.92
C HIS A 248 -24.65 -1.41 3.10
N ASP A 249 -25.90 -1.62 2.65
CA ASP A 249 -26.61 -2.89 2.83
C ASP A 249 -26.62 -3.76 1.57
N ASN A 250 -25.69 -3.51 0.64
CA ASN A 250 -25.63 -4.28 -0.59
C ASN A 250 -25.17 -5.73 -0.30
N PRO A 251 -25.97 -6.76 -0.65
CA PRO A 251 -25.64 -8.15 -0.33
C PRO A 251 -24.37 -8.66 -1.00
N LYS A 252 -23.93 -8.05 -2.11
CA LYS A 252 -22.69 -8.41 -2.83
C LYS A 252 -21.43 -7.87 -2.16
N THR A 253 -21.56 -6.81 -1.37
CA THR A 253 -20.43 -6.07 -0.78
C THR A 253 -20.55 -5.89 0.73
N LYS A 254 -21.49 -6.59 1.38
CA LYS A 254 -21.75 -6.58 2.83
C LYS A 254 -20.52 -6.89 3.69
N GLN A 255 -19.50 -7.55 3.12
CA GLN A 255 -18.26 -7.88 3.81
C GLN A 255 -17.23 -6.74 3.79
N TRP A 256 -17.44 -5.72 2.95
CA TRP A 256 -16.58 -4.53 2.92
C TRP A 256 -16.83 -3.67 4.16
N PRO A 257 -15.79 -3.35 4.96
CA PRO A 257 -15.95 -2.46 6.11
C PRO A 257 -16.51 -1.09 5.71
N GLN A 258 -17.35 -0.52 6.58
CA GLN A 258 -17.98 0.78 6.37
C GLN A 258 -17.49 1.79 7.44
N PRO A 259 -17.21 3.06 7.07
CA PRO A 259 -17.13 3.57 5.70
C PRO A 259 -16.02 2.87 4.89
N ILE A 260 -16.22 2.77 3.58
CA ILE A 260 -15.32 2.04 2.68
C ILE A 260 -14.02 2.83 2.52
N ALA A 261 -12.91 2.25 2.97
CA ALA A 261 -11.59 2.74 2.64
C ALA A 261 -11.27 2.38 1.18
N VAL A 262 -11.12 3.39 0.33
CA VAL A 262 -10.81 3.25 -1.10
C VAL A 262 -9.32 3.44 -1.28
N LEU A 263 -8.59 2.36 -1.54
CA LEU A 263 -7.16 2.43 -1.80
C LEU A 263 -6.88 2.92 -3.22
N GLY A 264 -5.64 3.30 -3.50
CA GLY A 264 -5.24 3.83 -4.79
C GLY A 264 -5.48 5.33 -4.87
N TYR A 265 -5.88 5.85 -6.03
CA TYR A 265 -6.09 7.29 -6.23
C TYR A 265 -7.08 7.54 -7.38
N ASP A 266 -7.78 8.67 -7.35
CA ASP A 266 -8.71 9.10 -8.41
C ASP A 266 -8.19 10.37 -9.08
N ASP A 267 -7.17 10.24 -9.91
CA ASP A 267 -6.54 11.34 -10.66
C ASP A 267 -7.34 11.81 -11.88
N VAL A 268 -8.67 11.62 -11.85
CA VAL A 268 -9.53 12.07 -12.95
C VAL A 268 -9.56 13.60 -12.97
N HIS A 269 -8.99 14.17 -14.02
CA HIS A 269 -9.08 15.60 -14.29
C HIS A 269 -10.14 15.91 -15.35
N ILE A 270 -11.13 16.74 -15.00
CA ILE A 270 -12.18 17.20 -15.93
C ILE A 270 -12.10 18.72 -16.08
N GLY A 271 -11.79 19.18 -17.30
CA GLY A 271 -11.70 20.60 -17.61
C GLY A 271 -10.45 21.27 -17.02
N HIS A 272 -10.62 22.46 -16.43
CA HIS A 272 -9.56 23.20 -15.73
C HIS A 272 -9.63 23.06 -14.20
N SER A 273 -10.55 22.23 -13.69
CA SER A 273 -10.69 22.02 -12.25
C SER A 273 -9.66 21.00 -11.79
N PHE A 274 -8.88 21.37 -10.78
CA PHE A 274 -8.07 20.42 -10.02
C PHE A 274 -8.98 19.32 -9.46
N ASP A 275 -8.50 18.08 -9.57
CA ASP A 275 -9.10 16.82 -9.13
C ASP A 275 -10.24 17.00 -8.08
N PRO A 276 -11.51 17.13 -8.52
CA PRO A 276 -12.58 17.48 -7.60
C PRO A 276 -13.05 16.29 -6.74
N TRP A 277 -12.50 15.09 -6.99
CA TRP A 277 -12.84 13.86 -6.28
C TRP A 277 -11.62 13.11 -5.74
N GLU A 278 -10.49 13.79 -5.56
CA GLU A 278 -9.19 13.27 -5.07
C GLU A 278 -9.30 12.34 -3.86
N ALA A 279 -10.22 12.65 -2.91
CA ALA A 279 -10.45 11.86 -1.69
C ALA A 279 -11.65 10.90 -1.78
N GLN A 280 -12.32 10.83 -2.93
CA GLN A 280 -13.56 10.08 -3.27
C GLN A 280 -14.73 10.25 -2.29
N THR A 281 -14.59 11.09 -1.27
CA THR A 281 -15.55 11.26 -0.18
C THR A 281 -16.87 11.85 -0.68
N SER A 282 -16.80 12.62 -1.77
CA SER A 282 -17.95 13.23 -2.45
C SER A 282 -18.36 12.48 -3.73
N CYS A 283 -17.77 11.32 -4.02
CA CYS A 283 -18.05 10.55 -5.24
C CYS A 283 -19.49 10.02 -5.28
N VAL A 284 -20.03 9.66 -4.11
CA VAL A 284 -21.41 9.21 -3.93
C VAL A 284 -22.12 10.01 -2.85
N LYS A 285 -23.43 10.22 -3.02
CA LYS A 285 -24.25 11.07 -2.13
C LYS A 285 -24.26 10.61 -0.66
N ASN A 286 -24.00 9.32 -0.42
CA ASN A 286 -24.00 8.76 0.93
C ASN A 286 -22.73 9.06 1.72
N HIS A 287 -21.69 9.65 1.09
CA HIS A 287 -20.42 10.01 1.73
C HIS A 287 -19.80 8.87 2.55
N ASN A 288 -19.94 7.64 2.06
CA ASN A 288 -19.52 6.43 2.78
C ASN A 288 -18.25 5.80 2.18
N MET A 289 -17.48 6.61 1.46
CA MET A 289 -16.17 6.27 0.90
C MET A 289 -15.15 7.26 1.48
N GLY A 290 -13.93 6.80 1.77
CA GLY A 290 -12.81 7.64 2.13
C GLY A 290 -11.55 7.18 1.41
N GLY A 291 -10.88 8.09 0.71
CA GLY A 291 -9.66 7.83 -0.02
C GLY A 291 -8.47 7.49 0.88
N VAL A 292 -7.66 6.53 0.44
CA VAL A 292 -6.38 6.19 1.06
C VAL A 292 -5.34 6.15 -0.06
N CYS A 293 -4.61 7.25 -0.23
CA CYS A 293 -3.74 7.44 -1.38
C CYS A 293 -2.55 6.46 -1.36
N THR A 294 -2.65 5.39 -2.14
CA THR A 294 -1.67 4.27 -2.17
C THR A 294 -1.24 3.85 -3.57
N ASP A 295 -1.69 4.53 -4.61
CA ASP A 295 -1.40 4.23 -6.01
C ASP A 295 0.11 4.13 -6.30
N TRP A 296 0.94 4.95 -5.65
CA TRP A 296 2.42 4.90 -5.74
C TRP A 296 3.12 4.36 -4.48
N ALA A 297 2.36 3.84 -3.52
CA ALA A 297 2.91 3.22 -2.32
C ALA A 297 3.32 1.77 -2.61
N THR A 298 4.63 1.56 -2.83
CA THR A 298 5.17 0.26 -3.26
C THR A 298 5.29 -0.75 -2.12
N GLY A 299 5.16 -2.03 -2.42
CA GLY A 299 5.47 -3.11 -1.47
C GLY A 299 4.53 -3.20 -0.27
N LEU A 300 3.33 -2.65 -0.37
CA LEU A 300 2.35 -2.68 0.72
C LEU A 300 1.96 -4.12 1.11
N SER A 301 2.00 -5.08 0.19
CA SER A 301 1.78 -6.50 0.52
C SER A 301 2.85 -7.04 1.48
N PHE A 302 4.09 -6.57 1.34
CA PHE A 302 5.21 -6.96 2.20
C PHE A 302 5.15 -6.26 3.56
N TRP A 303 4.83 -4.98 3.60
CA TRP A 303 4.76 -4.22 4.86
C TRP A 303 3.57 -4.64 5.74
N SER A 304 2.50 -5.15 5.13
CA SER A 304 1.29 -5.65 5.81
C SER A 304 1.40 -7.09 6.29
N ARG A 305 2.60 -7.68 6.26
CA ARG A 305 2.88 -9.05 6.74
C ARG A 305 2.74 -9.19 8.26
N LYS A 306 3.11 -8.13 8.99
CA LYS A 306 3.01 -8.10 10.45
C LYS A 306 1.60 -7.73 10.89
N ALA A 307 1.22 -8.23 12.06
CA ALA A 307 -0.08 -7.96 12.65
C ALA A 307 -0.32 -6.44 12.82
N PRO A 308 -1.55 -5.95 12.57
CA PRO A 308 -1.90 -4.56 12.80
C PRO A 308 -1.65 -4.09 14.24
N ILE A 309 -1.33 -2.81 14.40
CA ILE A 309 -1.17 -2.17 15.70
C ILE A 309 -2.56 -1.85 16.27
N GLN A 310 -2.90 -2.51 17.39
CA GLN A 310 -4.19 -2.33 18.06
C GLN A 310 -4.14 -1.37 19.26
N LYS A 311 -2.93 -1.05 19.74
CA LYS A 311 -2.73 -0.17 20.90
C LYS A 311 -2.33 1.22 20.42
N PRO A 312 -2.86 2.29 21.04
CA PRO A 312 -2.44 3.65 20.71
C PRO A 312 -0.91 3.80 20.83
N LEU A 313 -0.33 4.41 19.81
CA LEU A 313 1.09 4.79 19.85
C LEU A 313 1.26 5.98 20.79
N VAL A 314 2.35 5.95 21.56
CA VAL A 314 2.62 6.97 22.59
C VAL A 314 3.09 8.27 21.93
N GLN A 315 2.38 9.36 22.20
CA GLN A 315 2.79 10.73 21.86
C GLN A 315 3.70 11.31 22.96
N PRO A 316 4.50 12.35 22.67
CA PRO A 316 5.22 13.08 23.71
C PRO A 316 4.29 13.66 24.76
N TYR A 317 4.81 13.86 25.97
CA TYR A 317 4.07 14.49 27.05
C TYR A 317 3.84 15.97 26.75
N THR A 318 2.58 16.40 26.80
CA THR A 318 2.20 17.81 26.71
C THR A 318 2.01 18.37 28.12
N PRO A 319 2.91 19.24 28.62
CA PRO A 319 2.70 19.90 29.90
C PRO A 319 1.48 20.82 29.84
N PRO A 320 0.69 20.96 30.93
CA PRO A 320 -0.41 21.90 30.99
C PRO A 320 0.06 23.31 30.63
N GLN A 321 -0.64 23.95 29.70
CA GLN A 321 -0.37 25.33 29.29
C GLN A 321 -1.38 26.27 29.95
N VAL A 322 -0.91 27.42 30.45
CA VAL A 322 -1.78 28.50 30.94
C VAL A 322 -1.99 29.47 29.79
N TYR A 323 -3.25 29.68 29.40
CA TYR A 323 -3.58 30.65 28.37
C TYR A 323 -3.21 32.06 28.81
N ASN A 324 -2.52 32.78 27.92
CA ASN A 324 -2.14 34.18 28.04
C ASN A 324 -2.75 34.95 26.87
N ASP A 325 -3.64 35.89 27.19
CA ASP A 325 -4.41 36.71 26.23
C ASP A 325 -3.56 37.73 25.45
N SER A 326 -2.34 37.99 25.92
CA SER A 326 -1.39 38.93 25.32
C SER A 326 -0.40 38.22 24.39
N THR A 327 -0.57 36.91 24.15
CA THR A 327 0.34 36.07 23.35
C THR A 327 -0.35 35.52 22.12
N THR A 328 0.32 35.58 20.97
CA THR A 328 -0.09 34.87 19.76
C THR A 328 0.49 33.45 19.76
N TYR A 329 -0.38 32.44 19.68
CA TYR A 329 0.02 31.03 19.59
C TYR A 329 0.06 30.60 18.12
N ILE A 330 1.13 29.93 17.73
CA ILE A 330 1.34 29.41 16.37
C ILE A 330 1.60 27.91 16.46
N ALA A 331 0.95 27.14 15.59
CA ALA A 331 1.22 25.73 15.39
C ALA A 331 1.61 25.49 13.93
N LEU A 332 2.62 24.63 13.73
CA LEU A 332 3.08 24.22 12.40
C LEU A 332 2.68 22.77 12.19
N VAL A 333 1.91 22.53 11.12
CA VAL A 333 1.42 21.19 10.76
C VAL A 333 1.96 20.84 9.39
N VAL A 334 2.68 19.72 9.29
CA VAL A 334 3.11 19.13 8.03
C VAL A 334 1.95 18.29 7.48
N GLY A 335 1.42 18.69 6.31
CA GLY A 335 0.31 18.05 5.62
C GLY A 335 0.68 16.82 4.78
N ASP A 336 -0.31 16.35 4.01
CA ASP A 336 -0.28 15.17 3.11
C ASP A 336 0.09 13.84 3.79
N GLY A 337 -0.12 13.72 5.10
CA GLY A 337 0.14 12.49 5.83
C GLY A 337 -0.84 11.36 5.52
N ASP A 338 -2.00 11.67 4.95
CA ASP A 338 -2.96 10.74 4.37
C ASP A 338 -2.36 9.96 3.20
N ASN A 339 -1.45 10.60 2.44
CA ASN A 339 -0.79 9.99 1.29
C ASN A 339 0.33 9.03 1.72
N VAL A 340 0.04 7.74 1.61
CA VAL A 340 0.94 6.66 2.00
C VAL A 340 2.20 6.64 1.11
N GLY A 341 2.08 7.04 -0.15
CA GLY A 341 3.23 7.22 -1.05
C GLY A 341 4.20 8.28 -0.52
N MET A 342 3.69 9.41 -0.01
CA MET A 342 4.53 10.44 0.62
C MET A 342 5.14 9.97 1.94
N MET A 343 4.38 9.20 2.73
CA MET A 343 4.89 8.54 3.94
C MET A 343 6.02 7.55 3.65
N LYS A 344 6.08 6.98 2.44
CA LYS A 344 7.20 6.11 2.04
C LYS A 344 8.37 6.85 1.39
N THR A 345 8.22 8.11 1.00
CA THR A 345 9.22 8.84 0.22
C THR A 345 9.64 10.14 0.91
N ARG A 346 9.05 11.28 0.52
CA ARG A 346 9.35 12.63 1.00
C ARG A 346 9.40 12.74 2.52
N ASN A 347 8.45 12.14 3.23
CA ASN A 347 8.34 12.30 4.68
C ASN A 347 9.45 11.55 5.43
N LEU A 348 10.04 10.50 4.83
CA LEU A 348 11.20 9.81 5.39
C LEU A 348 12.39 10.76 5.45
N ASP A 349 12.66 11.45 4.34
CA ASP A 349 13.74 12.44 4.24
C ASP A 349 13.52 13.62 5.18
N TRP A 350 12.30 14.14 5.24
CA TRP A 350 11.98 15.26 6.11
C TRP A 350 12.14 14.89 7.57
N THR A 351 11.70 13.70 7.96
CA THR A 351 11.88 13.18 9.33
C THR A 351 13.36 13.01 9.65
N ARG A 352 14.16 12.40 8.76
CA ARG A 352 15.61 12.24 8.96
C ARG A 352 16.33 13.58 9.10
N LYS A 353 16.00 14.56 8.24
CA LYS A 353 16.52 15.93 8.31
C LYS A 353 16.14 16.61 9.62
N ARG A 354 14.87 16.49 10.03
CA ARG A 354 14.35 17.02 11.30
C ARG A 354 15.08 16.44 12.50
N VAL A 355 15.23 15.13 12.57
CA VAL A 355 15.94 14.43 13.65
C VAL A 355 17.39 14.87 13.72
N SER A 356 18.09 14.92 12.58
CA SER A 356 19.48 15.38 12.50
C SER A 356 19.60 16.83 12.99
N TYR A 357 18.71 17.70 12.53
CA TYR A 357 18.69 19.11 12.93
C TYR A 357 18.45 19.29 14.44
N CYS A 358 17.47 18.59 15.01
CA CYS A 358 17.15 18.68 16.44
C CYS A 358 18.23 18.08 17.34
N ARG A 359 18.90 17.01 16.91
CA ARG A 359 20.00 16.39 17.69
C ARG A 359 21.26 17.24 17.68
N ASN A 360 21.53 17.96 16.59
CA ASN A 360 22.70 18.82 16.45
C ASN A 360 22.48 20.25 16.98
N ALA A 361 21.28 20.56 17.46
CA ALA A 361 20.96 21.86 18.03
C ALA A 361 21.74 22.11 19.32
N THR A 362 22.77 22.96 19.25
CA THR A 362 23.55 23.43 20.40
C THR A 362 22.77 24.38 21.32
N MET A 363 21.58 24.84 20.90
CA MET A 363 20.69 25.71 21.67
C MET A 363 19.28 25.10 21.74
N PRO A 364 18.61 25.09 22.93
CA PRO A 364 17.26 24.55 23.11
C PRO A 364 16.19 25.16 22.18
N HIS A 365 16.44 26.37 21.68
CA HIS A 365 15.50 27.11 20.82
C HIS A 365 15.53 26.69 19.35
N ASN A 366 16.47 25.85 18.92
CA ASN A 366 16.57 25.49 17.50
C ASN A 366 15.63 24.34 17.12
N CYS A 367 15.21 23.47 18.06
CA CYS A 367 14.23 22.43 17.78
C CYS A 367 12.80 22.89 18.18
N PHE A 368 12.17 23.72 17.34
CA PHE A 368 10.79 24.18 17.56
C PHE A 368 9.77 23.04 17.36
N PRO A 369 8.61 23.00 18.05
CA PRO A 369 7.62 21.94 17.90
C PRO A 369 7.00 21.87 16.49
N ILE A 370 6.78 20.65 15.99
CA ILE A 370 6.12 20.40 14.70
C ILE A 370 5.10 19.28 14.86
N SER A 371 3.90 19.47 14.32
CA SER A 371 2.94 18.39 14.16
C SER A 371 3.03 17.80 12.75
N TRP A 372 2.97 16.48 12.65
CA TRP A 372 3.03 15.73 11.40
C TRP A 372 1.69 15.02 11.22
N THR A 373 1.05 15.19 10.07
CA THR A 373 -0.07 14.33 9.73
C THR A 373 0.46 12.93 9.37
N ILE A 374 -0.27 11.87 9.70
CA ILE A 374 0.10 10.49 9.37
C ILE A 374 -1.14 9.61 9.17
N SER A 375 -1.16 8.86 8.07
CA SER A 375 -2.30 8.02 7.71
C SER A 375 -2.56 6.96 8.79
N PRO A 376 -3.77 6.90 9.37
CA PRO A 376 -4.11 5.87 10.35
C PRO A 376 -4.09 4.47 9.74
N HIS A 377 -4.21 4.36 8.41
CA HIS A 377 -4.17 3.08 7.72
C HIS A 377 -2.79 2.40 7.75
N LEU A 378 -1.71 3.16 8.01
CA LEU A 378 -0.38 2.57 8.26
C LEU A 378 -0.38 1.63 9.47
N LEU A 379 -1.27 1.81 10.45
CA LEU A 379 -1.42 0.89 11.58
C LEU A 379 -1.82 -0.53 11.13
N HIS A 380 -2.43 -0.65 9.95
CA HIS A 380 -2.93 -1.91 9.41
C HIS A 380 -1.99 -2.52 8.39
N PHE A 381 -1.57 -1.75 7.37
CA PHE A 381 -0.79 -2.31 6.26
C PHE A 381 0.69 -1.95 6.25
N ALA A 382 1.18 -1.14 7.20
CA ALA A 382 2.61 -0.85 7.34
C ALA A 382 3.00 -0.52 8.80
N PRO A 383 2.73 -1.43 9.77
CA PRO A 383 2.91 -1.17 11.19
C PRO A 383 4.36 -0.81 11.57
N ASP A 384 5.36 -1.36 10.90
CA ASP A 384 6.76 -1.01 11.19
C ASP A 384 7.13 0.39 10.69
N ILE A 385 6.54 0.84 9.58
CA ILE A 385 6.79 2.19 9.03
C ILE A 385 6.25 3.24 10.01
N VAL A 386 5.02 3.06 10.50
CA VAL A 386 4.47 3.98 11.51
C VAL A 386 5.27 3.92 12.83
N GLN A 387 5.71 2.73 13.27
CA GLN A 387 6.59 2.62 14.44
C GLN A 387 7.94 3.32 14.23
N TYR A 388 8.51 3.25 13.03
CA TYR A 388 9.74 3.97 12.71
C TYR A 388 9.54 5.48 12.92
N TYR A 389 8.46 6.06 12.40
CA TYR A 389 8.16 7.50 12.58
C TYR A 389 8.02 7.89 14.05
N PHE A 390 7.26 7.13 14.84
CA PHE A 390 7.11 7.38 16.26
C PHE A 390 8.42 7.16 17.04
N GLY A 391 9.28 6.24 16.61
CA GLY A 391 10.60 6.01 17.16
C GLY A 391 11.63 7.09 16.82
N GLN A 392 11.39 7.87 15.76
CA GLN A 392 12.22 9.03 15.37
C GLN A 392 11.82 10.33 16.08
N ASN A 393 10.80 10.33 16.95
CA ASN A 393 10.27 11.55 17.57
C ASN A 393 11.34 12.30 18.40
N THR A 394 11.45 13.62 18.19
CA THR A 394 12.41 14.50 18.89
C THR A 394 11.94 14.98 20.27
N THR A 395 10.87 14.41 20.83
CA THR A 395 10.09 14.90 22.00
C THR A 395 9.31 16.18 21.77
N GLN A 396 9.58 16.89 20.67
CA GLN A 396 8.90 18.11 20.23
C GLN A 396 7.95 17.84 19.05
N ASP A 397 7.92 16.62 18.52
CA ASP A 397 7.12 16.27 17.35
C ASP A 397 5.85 15.53 17.76
N PHE A 398 4.71 15.92 17.20
CA PHE A 398 3.42 15.25 17.45
C PHE A 398 2.88 14.66 16.16
N PHE A 399 2.16 13.55 16.24
CA PHE A 399 1.46 13.00 15.08
C PHE A 399 -0.06 13.23 15.20
N LEU A 400 -0.67 13.68 14.12
CA LEU A 400 -2.10 13.97 14.01
C LEU A 400 -2.72 13.15 12.87
N LEU A 401 -4.03 12.94 12.95
CA LEU A 401 -4.77 12.37 11.82
C LEU A 401 -4.83 13.41 10.68
N PRO A 402 -4.60 12.99 9.43
CA PRO A 402 -4.75 13.84 8.25
C PRO A 402 -6.23 14.08 7.93
N PRO A 403 -6.53 14.95 6.94
CA PRO A 403 -7.86 15.08 6.35
C PRO A 403 -8.51 13.76 5.96
#